data_AF-A0A484K7X1-F1
#
_entry.id   AF-A0A484K7X1-F1
#
_cell.length_a   1.000
_cell.length_b   1.000
_cell.length_c   1.000
_cell.angle_alpha   90.00
_cell.angle_beta   90.00
_cell.angle_gamma   90.00
#
_symmetry.space_group_name_H-M   'P 1'
#
loop_
_entity.id
_entity.type
_entity.pdbx_description
1 polymer ?
#
loop_
_entity_poly.entity_id
_entity_poly.type
_entity_poly.pdbx_seq_one_letter_code
_entity_poly.pdbx_strand_id
1 'polypeptide(L)'
;MKFVMEFAENMILRMMEDPKERDRKFREHLYTLKDRCKQTKEMWSLPLRPYGFWTFDRHNAQIFWDAKISQAPGRRDPYDDLLQDDRHDVSTPYPSSTTSTDK
;
A
#
# COMPACT_ATOMS: atom_id res chain seq x y z
N MET A 1 47.75 52.81 2.77
CA MET A 1 46.85 51.66 2.54
C MET A 1 45.48 51.75 3.24
N LYS A 2 45.20 52.77 4.08
CA LYS A 2 43.91 52.87 4.82
C LYS A 2 42.73 53.30 3.92
N PHE A 3 42.97 54.26 3.04
CA PHE A 3 41.96 54.83 2.13
C PHE A 3 41.37 53.82 1.13
N VAL A 4 42.20 52.94 0.56
CA VAL A 4 41.75 51.93 -0.40
C VAL A 4 40.86 50.87 0.29
N MET A 5 41.18 50.52 1.54
CA MET A 5 40.40 49.57 2.33
C MET A 5 39.04 50.15 2.72
N GLU A 6 39.00 51.41 3.17
CA GLU A 6 37.76 52.11 3.54
C GLU A 6 36.83 52.34 2.33
N PHE A 7 37.41 52.57 1.14
CA PHE A 7 36.66 52.66 -0.11
C PHE A 7 36.11 51.31 -0.55
N ALA A 8 36.92 50.24 -0.48
CA ALA A 8 36.50 48.90 -0.82
C ALA A 8 35.39 48.38 0.10
N GLU A 9 35.47 48.65 1.41
CA GLU A 9 34.41 48.30 2.37
C GLU A 9 33.07 48.97 2.03
N ASN A 10 33.06 50.28 1.77
CA ASN A 10 31.84 51.00 1.42
C ASN A 10 31.27 50.59 0.06
N MET A 11 32.13 50.17 -0.88
CA MET A 11 31.70 49.62 -2.16
C MET A 11 31.04 48.25 -1.98
N ILE A 12 31.64 47.37 -1.18
CA ILE A 12 31.08 46.04 -0.87
C ILE A 12 29.74 46.17 -0.12
N LEU A 13 29.63 47.10 0.84
CA LEU A 13 28.39 47.36 1.58
C LEU A 13 27.24 47.81 0.67
N ARG A 14 27.52 48.57 -0.40
CA ARG A 14 26.51 48.97 -1.40
C ARG A 14 26.17 47.86 -2.41
N MET A 15 27.06 46.88 -2.58
CA MET A 15 26.81 45.71 -3.42
C MET A 15 26.07 44.59 -2.68
N MET A 16 25.95 44.68 -1.36
CA MET A 16 25.21 43.72 -0.55
C MET A 16 23.70 43.95 -0.72
N GLU A 17 22.96 42.89 -1.06
CA GLU A 17 21.51 42.96 -1.31
C GLU A 17 20.76 43.52 -0.09
N ASP A 18 19.79 44.41 -0.31
CA ASP A 18 18.97 44.98 0.77
C ASP A 18 18.26 43.85 1.53
N PRO A 19 18.43 43.74 2.86
CA PRO A 19 17.77 42.73 3.68
C PRO A 19 16.26 42.62 3.44
N LYS A 20 15.59 43.75 3.14
CA LYS A 20 14.15 43.81 2.89
C LYS A 20 13.78 43.20 1.52
N GLU A 21 14.60 43.43 0.50
CA GLU A 21 14.38 42.87 -0.83
C GLU A 21 14.56 41.35 -0.83
N ARG A 22 15.60 40.87 -0.14
CA ARG A 22 15.82 39.44 0.05
C ARG A 22 14.64 38.76 0.76
N ASP A 23 14.14 39.39 1.82
CA ASP A 23 13.00 38.89 2.59
C ASP A 23 11.70 38.92 1.75
N ARG A 24 11.51 39.95 0.90
CA ARG A 24 10.42 39.99 -0.09
C ARG A 24 10.51 38.82 -1.08
N LYS A 25 11.67 38.63 -1.72
CA LYS A 25 11.92 37.54 -2.69
C LYS A 25 11.68 36.16 -2.05
N PHE A 26 12.11 35.97 -0.81
CA PHE A 26 11.90 34.72 -0.09
C PHE A 26 10.40 34.46 0.19
N ARG A 27 9.64 35.49 0.60
CA ARG A 27 8.19 35.37 0.78
C ARG A 27 7.48 35.06 -0.53
N GLU A 28 7.83 35.73 -1.61
CA GLU A 28 7.29 35.45 -2.95
C GLU A 28 7.54 33.99 -3.34
N HIS A 29 8.77 33.51 -3.16
CA HIS A 29 9.11 32.11 -3.39
C HIS A 29 8.24 31.15 -2.55
N LEU A 30 8.07 31.43 -1.26
CA LEU A 30 7.19 30.64 -0.37
C LEU A 30 5.74 30.58 -0.86
N TYR A 31 5.19 31.72 -1.31
CA TYR A 31 3.83 31.76 -1.84
C TYR A 31 3.71 30.94 -3.14
N THR A 32 4.68 31.05 -4.06
CA THR A 32 4.68 30.23 -5.27
C THR A 32 4.76 28.73 -4.97
N LEU A 33 5.52 28.35 -3.95
CA LEU A 33 5.63 26.95 -3.53
C LEU A 33 4.30 26.44 -2.95
N LYS A 34 3.66 27.25 -2.10
CA LYS A 34 2.35 26.96 -1.53
C LYS A 34 1.30 26.74 -2.62
N ASP A 35 1.27 27.60 -3.63
CA ASP A 35 0.32 27.51 -4.74
C ASP A 35 0.54 26.26 -5.59
N ARG A 36 1.81 25.91 -5.87
CA ARG A 36 2.16 24.66 -6.56
C ARG A 36 1.71 23.42 -5.79
N CYS A 37 1.88 23.41 -4.47
CA CYS A 37 1.50 22.28 -3.64
C CYS A 37 -0.02 22.16 -3.42
N LYS A 38 -0.80 23.20 -3.69
CA LYS A 38 -2.26 23.19 -3.50
C LYS A 38 -2.94 22.10 -4.34
N GLN A 39 -2.61 22.02 -5.63
CA GLN A 39 -3.16 21.00 -6.53
C GLN A 39 -2.77 19.58 -6.11
N THR A 40 -1.51 19.37 -5.71
CA THR A 40 -1.04 18.09 -5.19
C THR A 40 -1.80 17.68 -3.94
N LYS A 41 -2.04 18.62 -3.02
CA LYS A 41 -2.79 18.38 -1.78
C LYS A 41 -4.27 18.07 -2.03
N GLU A 42 -4.88 18.74 -3.00
CA GLU A 42 -6.24 18.42 -3.46
C GLU A 42 -6.29 17.00 -4.03
N MET A 43 -5.31 16.60 -4.84
CA MET A 43 -5.23 15.25 -5.38
C MET A 43 -4.98 14.18 -4.31
N TRP A 44 -4.23 14.51 -3.25
CA TRP A 44 -4.02 13.62 -2.09
C TRP A 44 -5.26 13.45 -1.21
N SER A 45 -6.23 14.38 -1.30
CA SER A 45 -7.51 14.22 -0.60
C SER A 45 -8.42 13.18 -1.24
N LEU A 46 -8.14 12.81 -2.50
CA LEU A 46 -8.85 11.75 -3.19
C LEU A 46 -8.31 10.39 -2.75
N PRO A 47 -9.18 9.39 -2.56
CA PRO A 47 -8.73 8.04 -2.24
C PRO A 47 -7.88 7.48 -3.39
N LEU A 48 -6.83 6.71 -3.03
CA LEU A 48 -5.92 6.07 -4.00
C LEU A 48 -6.66 5.20 -5.03
N ARG A 49 -7.83 4.67 -4.66
CA ARG A 49 -8.70 3.90 -5.52
C ARG A 49 -10.09 4.54 -5.50
N PRO A 50 -10.70 4.79 -6.68
CA PRO A 50 -12.03 5.36 -6.74
C PRO A 50 -13.05 4.41 -6.11
N TYR A 51 -14.16 4.97 -5.66
CA TYR A 51 -15.29 4.17 -5.16
C TYR A 51 -15.74 3.17 -6.24
N GLY A 52 -16.01 1.93 -5.84
CA GLY A 52 -16.32 0.85 -6.79
C GLY A 52 -15.10 0.22 -7.48
N PHE A 53 -13.86 0.59 -7.11
CA PHE A 53 -12.68 -0.10 -7.62
C PHE A 53 -12.75 -1.63 -7.42
N TRP A 54 -13.22 -2.05 -6.23
CA TRP A 54 -13.39 -3.46 -5.85
C TRP A 54 -14.62 -4.13 -6.45
N THR A 55 -15.48 -3.39 -7.15
CA THR A 55 -16.66 -3.95 -7.83
C THR A 55 -16.40 -4.19 -9.32
N PHE A 56 -15.25 -3.79 -9.85
CA PHE A 56 -14.90 -4.09 -11.24
C PHE A 56 -14.49 -5.56 -11.41
N ASP A 57 -15.16 -6.25 -12.32
CA ASP A 57 -14.89 -7.65 -12.66
C ASP A 57 -13.43 -7.91 -13.05
N ARG A 58 -12.75 -6.94 -13.68
CA ARG A 58 -11.32 -7.07 -14.00
C ARG A 58 -10.45 -7.32 -12.77
N HIS A 59 -10.74 -6.65 -11.66
CA HIS A 59 -9.96 -6.79 -10.42
C HIS A 59 -10.41 -8.00 -9.58
N ASN A 60 -11.65 -8.47 -9.77
CA ASN A 60 -12.18 -9.67 -9.12
C ASN A 60 -12.00 -10.94 -9.95
N ALA A 61 -11.59 -10.83 -11.22
CA ALA A 61 -11.40 -11.97 -12.11
C ALA A 61 -10.43 -12.99 -11.50
N GLN A 62 -9.34 -12.52 -10.87
CA GLN A 62 -8.37 -13.39 -10.23
C GLN A 62 -8.97 -14.16 -9.02
N ILE A 63 -9.85 -13.53 -8.24
CA ILE A 63 -10.54 -14.18 -7.10
C ILE A 63 -11.51 -15.25 -7.63
N PHE A 64 -12.18 -14.99 -8.76
CA PHE A 64 -13.04 -15.99 -9.40
C PHE A 64 -12.26 -17.22 -9.88
N TRP A 65 -11.04 -17.02 -10.40
CA TRP A 65 -10.16 -18.13 -10.79
C TRP A 65 -9.46 -18.80 -9.60
N ASP A 66 -9.39 -18.16 -8.43
CA ASP A 66 -8.69 -18.68 -7.25
C ASP A 66 -9.27 -20.01 -6.75
N ALA A 67 -10.60 -20.16 -6.80
CA ALA A 67 -11.28 -21.43 -6.51
C ALA A 67 -10.92 -22.56 -7.50
N LYS A 68 -10.43 -22.24 -8.70
CA LYS A 68 -9.87 -23.22 -9.65
C LYS A 68 -8.36 -23.42 -9.49
N ILE A 69 -7.66 -22.43 -8.91
CA ILE A 69 -6.23 -22.50 -8.60
C ILE A 69 -5.96 -23.43 -7.43
N SER A 70 -6.88 -23.55 -6.46
CA SER A 70 -6.75 -24.54 -5.37
C SER A 70 -6.67 -25.99 -5.89
N GLN A 71 -7.32 -26.27 -7.03
CA GLN A 71 -7.33 -27.57 -7.71
C GLN A 71 -6.31 -27.68 -8.86
N ALA A 72 -5.41 -26.71 -9.01
CA ALA A 72 -4.39 -26.75 -10.05
C ALA A 72 -3.40 -27.93 -9.80
N PRO A 73 -2.92 -28.60 -10.86
CA PRO A 73 -2.01 -29.75 -10.71
C PRO A 73 -0.74 -29.33 -9.95
N GLY A 74 -0.53 -29.95 -8.78
CA GLY A 74 0.60 -29.64 -7.88
C GLY A 74 0.27 -28.72 -6.71
N ARG A 75 -0.94 -28.16 -6.60
CA ARG A 75 -1.46 -27.55 -5.37
C ARG A 75 -2.37 -28.56 -4.65
N ARG A 76 -2.26 -28.60 -3.31
CA ARG A 76 -3.11 -29.41 -2.43
C ARG A 76 -4.08 -28.46 -1.73
N ASP A 77 -5.37 -28.72 -1.84
CA ASP A 77 -6.40 -27.93 -1.16
C ASP A 77 -6.29 -28.20 0.35
N PRO A 78 -6.12 -27.19 1.21
CA PRO A 78 -6.02 -27.38 2.66
C PRO A 78 -7.26 -28.03 3.29
N TYR A 79 -8.42 -28.03 2.61
CA TYR A 79 -9.64 -28.64 3.11
C TYR A 79 -9.83 -30.10 2.66
N ASP A 80 -9.07 -30.58 1.66
CA ASP A 80 -9.12 -31.99 1.23
C ASP A 80 -8.53 -32.93 2.30
N ASP A 81 -7.57 -32.44 3.09
CA ASP A 81 -6.93 -33.23 4.15
C ASP A 81 -7.87 -33.44 5.34
N LEU A 82 -8.71 -32.45 5.65
CA LEU A 82 -9.71 -32.54 6.72
C LEU A 82 -10.81 -33.57 6.41
N LEU A 83 -11.14 -33.74 5.12
CA LEU A 83 -12.12 -34.74 4.66
C LEU A 83 -11.55 -36.16 4.59
N GLN A 84 -10.22 -36.33 4.57
CA GLN A 84 -9.57 -37.64 4.62
C GLN A 84 -9.56 -38.20 6.05
N ASP A 85 -9.33 -37.35 7.05
CA ASP A 85 -9.33 -37.76 8.46
C ASP A 85 -10.71 -38.29 8.90
N ASP A 86 -11.81 -37.65 8.47
CA ASP A 86 -13.17 -38.12 8.76
C ASP A 86 -13.52 -39.48 8.14
N ARG A 87 -12.84 -39.87 7.05
CA ARG A 87 -13.08 -41.15 6.36
C ARG A 87 -12.26 -42.30 6.92
N HIS A 88 -11.18 -42.01 7.67
CA HIS A 88 -10.34 -43.04 8.27
C HIS A 88 -10.93 -43.66 9.54
N ASP A 89 -11.97 -43.05 10.13
CA ASP A 89 -12.67 -43.60 11.30
C ASP A 89 -13.84 -44.56 10.97
N VAL A 90 -14.16 -44.79 9.68
CA VAL A 90 -15.27 -45.67 9.24
C VAL A 90 -14.78 -46.99 8.63
N SER A 91 -13.68 -47.54 9.13
CA SER A 91 -13.27 -48.92 8.79
C SER A 91 -12.79 -49.70 10.00
N THR A 92 -13.66 -49.84 11.00
CA THR A 92 -13.60 -51.00 11.90
C THR A 92 -14.76 -51.94 11.54
N PRO A 93 -14.49 -53.15 11.01
CA PRO A 93 -15.54 -54.15 10.85
C PRO A 93 -15.89 -54.67 12.25
N TYR A 94 -17.06 -54.28 12.77
CA TYR A 94 -17.60 -54.87 13.99
C TYR A 94 -17.74 -56.39 13.83
N PRO A 95 -17.28 -57.22 14.78
CA PRO A 95 -17.57 -58.64 14.75
C PRO A 95 -19.05 -58.84 15.11
N SER A 96 -19.84 -59.34 14.17
CA SER A 96 -21.20 -59.80 14.40
C SER A 96 -21.20 -60.97 15.38
N SER A 97 -21.68 -60.74 16.61
CA SER A 97 -21.94 -61.79 17.58
C SER A 97 -23.19 -62.56 17.15
N THR A 98 -23.01 -63.77 16.62
CA THR A 98 -24.11 -64.73 16.40
C THR A 98 -24.43 -65.39 17.74
N THR A 99 -25.54 -64.99 18.35
CA THR A 99 -26.11 -65.67 19.51
C THR A 99 -26.69 -67.03 19.08
N SER A 100 -26.07 -68.12 19.56
CA SER A 100 -26.65 -69.47 19.50
C SER A 100 -27.92 -69.50 20.34
N THR A 101 -29.07 -69.73 19.71
CA THR A 101 -30.31 -70.04 20.41
C THR A 101 -30.58 -71.52 20.26
N ASP A 102 -30.41 -72.21 21.38
CA ASP A 102 -30.62 -73.64 21.62
C ASP A 102 -32.13 -73.94 21.64
N LYS A 103 -32.56 -74.94 20.85
CA LYS A 103 -33.79 -75.74 21.06
C LYS A 103 -33.87 -76.92 20.08
#